data_AF-A0A534U4R9-F1
#
_entry.id   AF-A0A534U4R9-F1
#
_cell.length_a   1.000
_cell.length_b   1.000
_cell.length_c   1.000
_cell.angle_alpha   90.00
_cell.angle_beta   90.00
_cell.angle_gamma   90.00
#
_symmetry.space_group_name_H-M   'P 1'
#
loop_
_entity.id
_entity.type
_entity.pdbx_description
1 polymer ?
#
loop_
_entity_poly.entity_id
_entity_poly.type
_entity_poly.pdbx_seq_one_letter_code
_entity_poly.pdbx_strand_id
1 'polypeptide(L)'
;MKVIYFLAGLSFSVWLAGCATIRGGGDVDQGRQALFEGNYKAALGLFQDAAQVDPNYIYGTELREGVSSYLGRAQYLNGNYAQARQTLEKALSQHKGDNVARLYLGLTLYRLGDQKAALTNIQAGMNGINNFLNYINETFRFSFGKDWDASGGIRSGIKSDLAMISSGNIDWKKLIADGESLGIRIEREPDLVRLQEEDRPRR
;
A
#
# COMPACT_ATOMS: atom_id res chain seq x y z
N MET A 1 -38.55 21.09 -51.06
CA MET A 1 -37.54 21.35 -50.02
C MET A 1 -38.22 21.39 -48.67
N LYS A 2 -37.87 20.50 -47.73
CA LYS A 2 -37.96 20.73 -46.27
C LYS A 2 -37.15 19.67 -45.54
N VAL A 3 -36.40 20.15 -44.57
CA VAL A 3 -35.15 19.61 -44.02
C VAL A 3 -35.43 18.56 -42.94
N ILE A 4 -34.62 17.49 -42.93
CA ILE A 4 -34.55 16.48 -41.87
C ILE A 4 -33.75 17.07 -40.71
N TYR A 5 -34.30 17.06 -39.49
CA TYR A 5 -33.54 17.37 -38.28
C TYR A 5 -33.03 16.09 -37.63
N PHE A 6 -31.72 15.87 -37.78
CA PHE A 6 -30.90 14.96 -36.97
C PHE A 6 -30.25 15.77 -35.83
N LEU A 7 -29.88 15.08 -34.76
CA LEU A 7 -28.97 15.49 -33.65
C LEU A 7 -29.57 16.24 -32.46
N ALA A 8 -29.74 15.50 -31.36
CA ALA A 8 -29.38 15.96 -30.01
C ALA A 8 -29.13 14.75 -29.11
N GLY A 9 -27.98 14.11 -29.28
CA GLY A 9 -27.42 13.13 -28.34
C GLY A 9 -26.00 13.55 -27.97
N LEU A 10 -25.59 13.22 -26.75
CA LEU A 10 -24.33 13.55 -26.06
C LEU A 10 -24.21 14.97 -25.50
N SER A 11 -24.47 15.11 -24.20
CA SER A 11 -23.59 15.80 -23.24
C SER A 11 -24.15 15.74 -21.82
N PHE A 12 -24.01 14.61 -21.13
CA PHE A 12 -24.23 14.57 -19.67
C PHE A 12 -23.36 13.55 -18.91
N SER A 13 -22.40 12.89 -19.57
CA SER A 13 -21.61 11.81 -18.98
C SER A 13 -20.30 12.26 -18.32
N VAL A 14 -19.90 13.53 -18.43
CA VAL A 14 -18.57 14.00 -17.97
C VAL A 14 -18.54 14.41 -16.50
N TRP A 15 -19.68 14.67 -15.86
CA TRP A 15 -19.74 15.17 -14.46
C TRP A 15 -19.78 14.06 -13.40
N LEU A 16 -20.14 12.83 -13.76
CA LEU A 16 -20.25 11.72 -12.79
C LEU A 16 -18.90 11.12 -12.41
N ALA A 17 -17.90 11.18 -13.31
CA ALA A 17 -16.58 10.61 -13.06
C ALA A 17 -15.80 11.36 -11.97
N GLY A 18 -15.97 12.69 -11.86
CA GLY A 18 -15.26 13.51 -10.88
C GLY A 18 -15.71 13.27 -9.44
N CYS A 19 -17.00 13.01 -9.19
CA CYS A 19 -17.49 12.71 -7.84
C CYS A 19 -17.10 11.30 -7.37
N ALA A 20 -16.98 10.35 -8.30
CA ALA A 20 -16.57 8.98 -7.99
C ALA A 20 -15.10 8.93 -7.53
N THR A 21 -14.18 9.58 -8.25
CA THR A 21 -12.75 9.60 -7.87
C THR A 21 -12.49 10.30 -6.54
N ILE A 22 -13.22 11.39 -6.23
CA ILE A 22 -13.13 12.09 -4.94
C ILE A 22 -13.61 11.19 -3.79
N ARG A 23 -14.69 10.40 -4.01
CA ARG A 23 -15.20 9.47 -3.00
C ARG A 23 -14.22 8.30 -2.76
N GLY A 24 -13.72 7.67 -3.82
CA GLY A 24 -12.78 6.55 -3.72
C GLY A 24 -11.48 6.92 -3.01
N GLY A 25 -10.93 8.12 -3.26
CA GLY A 25 -9.77 8.61 -2.51
C GLY A 25 -10.05 8.83 -1.03
N GLY A 26 -11.20 9.41 -0.69
CA GLY A 26 -11.62 9.61 0.70
C GLY A 26 -11.83 8.30 1.47
N ASP A 27 -12.37 7.28 0.81
CA ASP A 27 -12.54 5.95 1.41
C ASP A 27 -11.19 5.28 1.68
N VAL A 28 -10.19 5.44 0.80
CA VAL A 28 -8.82 4.96 1.05
C VAL A 28 -8.19 5.70 2.23
N ASP A 29 -8.30 7.02 2.31
CA ASP A 29 -7.77 7.80 3.44
C ASP A 29 -8.36 7.32 4.77
N GLN A 30 -9.68 7.18 4.86
CA GLN A 30 -10.34 6.68 6.06
C GLN A 30 -9.96 5.23 6.37
N GLY A 31 -9.84 4.39 5.35
CA GLY A 31 -9.41 3.00 5.51
C GLY A 31 -8.00 2.90 6.09
N ARG A 32 -7.08 3.77 5.66
CA ARG A 32 -5.72 3.88 6.22
C ARG A 32 -5.76 4.28 7.69
N GLN A 33 -6.57 5.28 8.07
CA GLN A 33 -6.71 5.67 9.48
C GLN A 33 -7.26 4.53 10.33
N ALA A 34 -8.31 3.84 9.87
CA ALA A 34 -8.85 2.67 10.57
C ALA A 34 -7.79 1.56 10.74
N LEU A 35 -6.95 1.34 9.71
CA LEU A 35 -5.85 0.38 9.76
C LEU A 35 -4.77 0.79 10.78
N PHE A 36 -4.46 2.08 10.90
CA PHE A 36 -3.55 2.62 11.91
C PHE A 36 -4.08 2.52 13.34
N GLU A 37 -5.39 2.59 13.52
CA GLU A 37 -6.08 2.43 14.80
C GLU A 37 -6.26 0.95 15.19
N GLY A 38 -5.91 0.01 14.30
CA GLY A 38 -6.14 -1.42 14.51
C GLY A 38 -7.59 -1.85 14.27
N ASN A 39 -8.44 -0.97 13.74
CA ASN A 39 -9.82 -1.28 13.38
C ASN A 39 -9.87 -1.93 11.98
N TYR A 40 -9.32 -3.14 11.88
CA TYR A 40 -9.15 -3.84 10.60
C TYR A 40 -10.48 -4.15 9.92
N LYS A 41 -11.57 -4.34 10.67
CA LYS A 41 -12.89 -4.58 10.10
C LYS A 41 -13.42 -3.35 9.38
N ALA A 42 -13.27 -2.15 9.98
CA ALA A 42 -13.65 -0.91 9.33
C ALA A 42 -12.76 -0.63 8.12
N ALA A 43 -11.44 -0.82 8.25
CA ALA A 43 -10.50 -0.68 7.13
C ALA A 43 -10.88 -1.57 5.94
N LEU A 44 -11.26 -2.83 6.21
CA LEU A 44 -11.71 -3.76 5.16
C LEU A 44 -12.93 -3.23 4.41
N GLY A 45 -13.95 -2.75 5.12
CA GLY A 45 -15.16 -2.19 4.49
C GLY A 45 -14.83 -0.97 3.62
N LEU A 46 -14.04 -0.04 4.15
CA LEU A 46 -13.65 1.18 3.43
C LEU A 46 -12.85 0.88 2.16
N PHE A 47 -11.92 -0.07 2.20
CA PHE A 47 -11.18 -0.47 1.00
C PHE A 47 -12.03 -1.27 0.01
N GLN A 48 -13.06 -2.00 0.47
CA GLN A 48 -14.03 -2.63 -0.42
C GLN A 48 -14.86 -1.57 -1.18
N ASP A 49 -15.35 -0.56 -0.46
CA ASP A 49 -16.11 0.54 -1.04
C ASP A 49 -15.25 1.33 -2.04
N ALA A 50 -14.01 1.67 -1.67
CA ALA A 50 -13.05 2.32 -2.56
C ALA A 50 -12.79 1.51 -3.84
N ALA A 51 -12.58 0.19 -3.71
CA ALA A 51 -12.33 -0.69 -4.85
C ALA A 51 -13.56 -0.88 -5.75
N GLN A 52 -14.77 -0.73 -5.21
CA GLN A 52 -16.00 -0.75 -5.99
C GLN A 52 -16.16 0.56 -6.80
N VAL A 53 -15.76 1.69 -6.22
CA VAL A 53 -15.86 3.00 -6.86
C VAL A 53 -14.82 3.16 -7.98
N ASP A 54 -13.55 2.86 -7.69
CA ASP A 54 -12.48 2.87 -8.69
C ASP A 54 -11.46 1.74 -8.40
N PRO A 55 -11.57 0.58 -9.07
CA PRO A 55 -10.69 -0.56 -8.84
C PRO A 55 -9.24 -0.34 -9.29
N ASN A 56 -8.96 0.73 -10.03
CA ASN A 56 -7.62 1.08 -10.51
C ASN A 56 -7.07 2.32 -9.81
N TYR A 57 -7.75 2.83 -8.79
CA TYR A 57 -7.29 3.97 -8.00
C TYR A 57 -5.91 3.69 -7.40
N ILE A 58 -5.01 4.65 -7.58
CA ILE A 58 -3.66 4.64 -6.99
C ILE A 58 -3.59 5.78 -5.99
N TYR A 59 -3.35 5.43 -4.74
CA TYR A 59 -3.14 6.35 -3.64
C TYR A 59 -1.67 6.78 -3.57
N GLY A 60 -1.44 7.99 -3.07
CA GLY A 60 -0.10 8.53 -2.82
C GLY A 60 0.64 9.04 -4.07
N THR A 61 1.63 9.89 -3.84
CA THR A 61 2.49 10.47 -4.87
C THR A 61 3.86 9.81 -4.91
N GLU A 62 4.51 9.65 -3.76
CA GLU A 62 5.84 9.03 -3.63
C GLU A 62 5.72 7.52 -3.46
N LEU A 63 5.02 7.08 -2.42
CA LEU A 63 4.67 5.68 -2.18
C LEU A 63 3.32 5.41 -2.85
N ARG A 64 3.37 4.96 -4.09
CA ARG A 64 2.18 4.71 -4.91
C ARG A 64 1.65 3.30 -4.67
N GLU A 65 0.44 3.21 -4.13
CA GLU A 65 -0.21 1.94 -3.78
C GLU A 65 -1.61 1.87 -4.38
N GLY A 66 -1.96 0.73 -4.97
CA GLY A 66 -3.28 0.54 -5.56
C GLY A 66 -4.33 0.21 -4.51
N VAL A 67 -5.60 0.56 -4.76
CA VAL A 67 -6.71 0.20 -3.85
C VAL A 67 -6.79 -1.32 -3.58
N SER A 68 -6.44 -2.14 -4.57
CA SER A 68 -6.37 -3.60 -4.41
C SER A 68 -5.25 -4.03 -3.45
N SER A 69 -4.15 -3.27 -3.34
CA SER A 69 -3.10 -3.52 -2.33
C SER A 69 -3.68 -3.34 -0.93
N TYR A 70 -4.31 -2.19 -0.66
CA TYR A 70 -4.96 -1.92 0.62
C TYR A 70 -6.03 -2.95 0.98
N LEU A 71 -6.90 -3.31 0.02
CA LEU A 71 -7.92 -4.33 0.22
C LEU A 71 -7.30 -5.68 0.60
N GLY A 72 -6.27 -6.12 -0.12
CA GLY A 72 -5.58 -7.38 0.17
C GLY A 72 -4.91 -7.39 1.55
N ARG A 73 -4.31 -6.26 1.95
CA ARG A 73 -3.71 -6.06 3.28
C ARG A 73 -4.76 -6.14 4.39
N ALA A 74 -5.89 -5.46 4.23
CA ALA A 74 -6.98 -5.53 5.19
C ALA A 74 -7.61 -6.92 5.27
N GLN A 75 -7.75 -7.63 4.14
CA GLN A 75 -8.19 -9.04 4.14
C GLN A 75 -7.23 -9.91 4.95
N TYR A 76 -5.91 -9.76 4.77
CA TYR A 76 -4.91 -10.45 5.58
C TYR A 76 -5.07 -10.17 7.08
N LEU A 77 -5.18 -8.89 7.46
CA LEU A 77 -5.30 -8.47 8.86
C LEU A 77 -6.60 -8.95 9.52
N ASN A 78 -7.65 -9.25 8.74
CA ASN A 78 -8.88 -9.88 9.23
C ASN A 78 -8.85 -11.42 9.17
N GLY A 79 -7.73 -12.05 8.80
CA GLY A 79 -7.61 -13.51 8.71
C GLY A 79 -8.19 -14.12 7.43
N ASN A 80 -8.62 -13.30 6.47
CA ASN A 80 -9.23 -13.75 5.22
C ASN A 80 -8.14 -14.13 4.18
N TYR A 81 -7.25 -15.05 4.55
CA TYR A 81 -6.00 -15.29 3.81
C TYR A 81 -6.19 -15.77 2.36
N ALA A 82 -7.21 -16.59 2.10
CA ALA A 82 -7.50 -17.07 0.74
C ALA A 82 -7.90 -15.91 -0.19
N GLN A 83 -8.73 -14.98 0.30
CA GLN A 83 -9.11 -13.78 -0.45
C GLN A 83 -7.93 -12.82 -0.58
N ALA A 84 -7.18 -12.60 0.52
CA ALA A 84 -6.00 -11.75 0.52
C ALA A 84 -5.01 -12.17 -0.57
N ARG A 85 -4.74 -13.47 -0.71
CA ARG A 85 -3.85 -14.00 -1.75
C ARG A 85 -4.30 -13.56 -3.15
N GLN A 86 -5.56 -13.83 -3.49
CA GLN A 86 -6.11 -13.51 -4.81
C GLN A 86 -6.05 -12.00 -5.09
N THR A 87 -6.44 -11.20 -4.11
CA THR A 87 -6.44 -9.73 -4.23
C THR A 87 -5.02 -9.17 -4.38
N LEU A 88 -4.06 -9.67 -3.62
CA LEU A 88 -2.66 -9.23 -3.67
C LEU A 88 -1.94 -9.68 -4.95
N GLU A 89 -2.21 -10.90 -5.42
CA GLU A 89 -1.74 -11.37 -6.74
C GLU A 89 -2.27 -10.47 -7.87
N LYS A 90 -3.56 -10.09 -7.80
CA LYS A 90 -4.14 -9.12 -8.73
C LYS A 90 -3.46 -7.75 -8.62
N ALA A 91 -3.29 -7.22 -7.40
CA ALA A 91 -2.63 -5.93 -7.18
C ALA A 91 -1.22 -5.89 -7.81
N LEU A 92 -0.42 -6.94 -7.61
CA LEU A 92 0.92 -7.06 -8.18
C LEU A 92 0.93 -7.28 -9.69
N SER A 93 -0.12 -7.87 -10.26
CA SER A 93 -0.27 -7.97 -11.71
C SER A 93 -0.49 -6.60 -12.36
N GLN A 94 -1.20 -5.69 -11.67
CA GLN A 94 -1.49 -4.33 -12.13
C GLN A 94 -0.32 -3.38 -11.83
N HIS A 95 0.29 -3.51 -10.65
CA HIS A 95 1.40 -2.68 -10.19
C HIS A 95 2.52 -3.52 -9.57
N LYS A 96 3.43 -3.99 -10.43
CA LYS A 96 4.58 -4.81 -10.01
C LYS A 96 5.53 -4.10 -9.04
N GLY A 97 5.49 -2.77 -8.97
CA GLY A 97 6.31 -1.95 -8.08
C GLY A 97 5.81 -1.91 -6.63
N ASP A 98 4.62 -2.44 -6.35
CA ASP A 98 4.04 -2.42 -5.00
C ASP A 98 4.74 -3.41 -4.06
N ASN A 99 5.78 -2.94 -3.38
CA ASN A 99 6.57 -3.79 -2.48
C ASN A 99 5.84 -4.09 -1.17
N VAL A 100 4.86 -3.27 -0.79
CA VAL A 100 4.02 -3.50 0.40
C VAL A 100 3.01 -4.62 0.10
N ALA A 101 2.35 -4.59 -1.06
CA ALA A 101 1.52 -5.70 -1.53
C ALA A 101 2.33 -7.01 -1.62
N ARG A 102 3.57 -6.94 -2.12
CA ARG A 102 4.46 -8.11 -2.20
C ARG A 102 4.81 -8.67 -0.84
N LEU A 103 5.13 -7.81 0.14
CA LEU A 103 5.36 -8.22 1.52
C LEU A 103 4.14 -8.96 2.07
N TYR A 104 2.95 -8.36 1.98
CA TYR A 104 1.71 -8.97 2.48
C TYR A 104 1.32 -10.24 1.73
N LEU A 105 1.65 -10.38 0.44
CA LEU A 105 1.46 -11.64 -0.29
C LEU A 105 2.32 -12.74 0.35
N GLY A 106 3.58 -12.45 0.67
CA GLY A 106 4.46 -13.38 1.37
C GLY A 106 3.94 -13.77 2.75
N LEU A 107 3.48 -12.80 3.55
CA LEU A 107 2.84 -13.06 4.84
C LEU A 107 1.58 -13.93 4.71
N THR A 108 0.77 -13.67 3.69
CA THR A 108 -0.44 -14.44 3.38
C THR A 108 -0.11 -15.89 3.01
N LEU A 109 0.90 -16.09 2.14
CA LEU A 109 1.34 -17.41 1.72
C LEU A 109 1.86 -18.24 2.90
N TYR A 110 2.53 -17.61 3.87
CA TYR A 110 2.94 -18.28 5.10
C TYR A 110 1.73 -18.79 5.88
N ARG A 111 0.70 -17.96 6.06
CA ARG A 111 -0.56 -18.33 6.74
C ARG A 111 -1.31 -19.46 6.01
N LEU A 112 -1.13 -19.56 4.69
CA LEU A 112 -1.69 -20.63 3.86
C LEU A 112 -0.79 -21.88 3.79
N GLY A 113 0.36 -21.89 4.47
CA GLY A 113 1.26 -23.04 4.56
C GLY A 113 2.31 -23.14 3.44
N ASP A 114 2.37 -22.19 2.51
CA ASP A 114 3.40 -22.16 1.46
C ASP A 114 4.62 -21.36 1.91
N GLN A 115 5.43 -21.98 2.78
CA GLN A 115 6.62 -21.34 3.35
C GLN A 115 7.67 -20.95 2.31
N LYS A 116 7.80 -21.73 1.23
CA LYS A 116 8.78 -21.45 0.17
C LYS A 116 8.39 -20.17 -0.58
N ALA A 117 7.16 -20.08 -1.04
CA ALA A 117 6.68 -18.88 -1.72
C ALA A 117 6.58 -17.69 -0.76
N ALA A 118 6.26 -17.93 0.51
CA ALA A 118 6.26 -16.90 1.55
C ALA A 118 7.64 -16.26 1.69
N LEU A 119 8.70 -17.06 1.86
CA LEU A 119 10.06 -16.55 2.04
C LEU A 119 10.50 -15.70 0.86
N THR A 120 10.27 -16.18 -0.37
CA THR A 120 10.58 -15.45 -1.59
C THR A 120 9.89 -14.08 -1.64
N ASN A 121 8.59 -14.02 -1.33
CA ASN A 121 7.84 -12.78 -1.40
C ASN A 121 8.14 -11.82 -0.23
N ILE A 122 8.34 -12.32 0.99
CA ILE A 122 8.74 -11.50 2.15
C ILE A 122 10.10 -10.85 1.85
N GLN A 123 11.09 -11.64 1.45
CA GLN A 123 12.43 -11.14 1.14
C GLN A 123 12.40 -10.09 0.01
N ALA A 124 11.65 -10.36 -1.06
CA ALA A 124 11.53 -9.43 -2.17
C ALA A 124 10.78 -8.14 -1.79
N GLY A 125 9.72 -8.22 -0.98
CA GLY A 125 9.00 -7.06 -0.44
C GLY A 125 9.89 -6.19 0.45
N MET A 126 10.61 -6.81 1.39
CA MET A 126 11.57 -6.13 2.27
C MET A 126 12.69 -5.43 1.48
N ASN A 127 13.31 -6.14 0.53
CA ASN A 127 14.32 -5.55 -0.35
C ASN A 127 13.77 -4.36 -1.14
N GLY A 128 12.57 -4.50 -1.70
CA GLY A 128 11.93 -3.44 -2.47
C GLY A 128 11.63 -2.19 -1.64
N ILE A 129 11.12 -2.36 -0.42
CA ILE A 129 10.88 -1.24 0.52
C ILE A 129 12.21 -0.56 0.90
N ASN A 130 13.24 -1.34 1.23
CA ASN A 130 14.56 -0.79 1.57
C ASN A 130 15.17 -0.02 0.39
N ASN A 131 15.06 -0.55 -0.83
CA ASN A 131 15.54 0.11 -2.03
C ASN A 131 14.79 1.42 -2.31
N PHE A 132 13.47 1.43 -2.13
CA PHE A 132 12.67 2.65 -2.23
C PHE A 132 13.12 3.70 -1.20
N LEU A 133 13.28 3.32 0.07
CA LEU A 133 13.71 4.25 1.11
C LEU A 133 15.11 4.82 0.84
N ASN A 134 16.04 4.00 0.36
CA ASN A 134 17.37 4.47 -0.03
C ASN A 134 17.28 5.44 -1.22
N TYR A 135 16.51 5.08 -2.25
CA TYR A 135 16.29 5.96 -3.40
C TYR A 135 15.72 7.32 -2.99
N ILE A 136 14.70 7.34 -2.13
CA ILE A 136 14.08 8.59 -1.65
C ILE A 136 15.07 9.40 -0.82
N ASN A 137 15.77 8.76 0.12
CA ASN A 137 16.74 9.42 1.00
C ASN A 137 17.98 9.94 0.25
N GLU A 138 18.35 9.35 -0.88
CA GLU A 138 19.50 9.79 -1.69
C GLU A 138 19.10 10.87 -2.69
N THR A 139 18.03 10.62 -3.45
CA THR A 139 17.59 11.48 -4.56
C THR A 139 16.95 12.77 -4.05
N PHE A 140 16.13 12.66 -3.00
CA PHE A 140 15.37 13.78 -2.42
C PHE A 140 15.95 14.23 -1.08
N ARG A 141 17.25 13.97 -0.85
CA ARG A 141 17.95 14.24 0.42
C ARG A 141 17.90 15.70 0.89
N PHE A 142 17.79 16.64 -0.06
CA PHE A 142 17.75 18.07 0.20
C PHE A 142 16.32 18.63 0.23
N SER A 143 15.29 17.78 0.10
CA SER A 143 13.88 18.13 0.19
C SER A 143 13.18 17.23 1.23
N PHE A 144 12.11 16.54 0.85
CA PHE A 144 11.30 15.69 1.72
C PHE A 144 11.99 14.36 2.05
N GLY A 145 12.94 13.90 1.22
CA GLY A 145 13.48 12.55 1.31
C GLY A 145 14.21 12.24 2.61
N LYS A 146 14.88 13.25 3.20
CA LYS A 146 15.57 13.13 4.49
C LYS A 146 14.63 12.86 5.68
N ASP A 147 13.34 13.13 5.50
CA ASP A 147 12.33 13.00 6.54
C ASP A 147 11.67 11.60 6.52
N TRP A 148 11.86 10.84 5.42
CA TRP A 148 11.45 9.43 5.31
C TRP A 148 12.40 8.52 6.07
N ASP A 149 11.87 7.75 7.01
CA ASP A 149 12.62 6.88 7.91
C ASP A 149 13.80 7.63 8.57
N ALA A 150 13.53 8.85 9.07
CA ALA A 150 14.57 9.73 9.60
C ALA A 150 15.37 9.09 10.76
N SER A 151 14.74 8.21 11.54
CA SER A 151 15.41 7.42 12.60
C SER A 151 16.25 6.26 12.06
N GLY A 152 16.06 5.86 10.80
CA GLY A 152 16.63 4.65 10.21
C GLY A 152 16.03 3.35 10.75
N GLY A 153 14.95 3.44 11.53
CA GLY A 153 14.33 2.29 12.19
C GLY A 153 13.68 1.30 11.23
N ILE A 154 13.19 1.74 10.07
CA ILE A 154 12.59 0.85 9.07
C ILE A 154 13.71 0.09 8.36
N ARG A 155 14.71 0.80 7.84
CA ARG A 155 15.84 0.18 7.12
C ARG A 155 16.67 -0.74 8.01
N SER A 156 16.91 -0.37 9.27
CA SER A 156 17.62 -1.23 10.22
C SER A 156 16.85 -2.51 10.56
N GLY A 157 15.53 -2.42 10.75
CA GLY A 157 14.67 -3.59 10.93
C GLY A 157 14.72 -4.54 9.74
N ILE A 158 14.52 -4.02 8.53
CA ILE A 158 14.64 -4.80 7.28
C ILE A 158 16.01 -5.49 7.19
N LYS A 159 17.10 -4.77 7.47
CA LYS A 159 18.45 -5.35 7.45
C LYS A 159 18.59 -6.52 8.41
N SER A 160 18.03 -6.41 9.62
CA SER A 160 18.02 -7.50 10.61
C SER A 160 17.27 -8.72 10.09
N ASP A 161 16.08 -8.53 9.52
CA ASP A 161 15.23 -9.62 9.03
C ASP A 161 15.86 -10.32 7.82
N LEU A 162 16.44 -9.56 6.90
CA LEU A 162 17.15 -10.11 5.75
C LEU A 162 18.41 -10.88 6.16
N ALA A 163 19.11 -10.45 7.22
CA ALA A 163 20.22 -11.20 7.79
C ALA A 163 19.74 -12.51 8.42
N MET A 164 18.63 -12.49 9.16
CA MET A 164 17.99 -13.70 9.70
C MET A 164 17.61 -14.67 8.59
N ILE A 165 16.94 -14.20 7.52
CA ILE A 165 16.59 -15.02 6.34
C ILE A 165 17.83 -15.64 5.71
N SER A 166 18.89 -14.83 5.52
CA SER A 166 20.12 -15.27 4.84
C SER A 166 20.92 -16.29 5.66
N SER A 167 20.76 -16.30 6.98
CA SER A 167 21.38 -17.31 7.86
C SER A 167 20.74 -18.70 7.76
N GLY A 168 19.53 -18.81 7.19
CA GLY A 168 18.73 -20.04 7.18
C GLY A 168 18.05 -20.39 8.51
N ASN A 169 18.46 -19.78 9.62
CA ASN A 169 17.88 -19.97 10.95
C ASN A 169 16.73 -18.98 11.17
N ILE A 170 15.59 -19.23 10.51
CA ILE A 170 14.45 -18.32 10.50
C ILE A 170 13.58 -18.51 11.73
N ASP A 171 13.52 -17.49 12.58
CA ASP A 171 12.42 -17.34 13.55
C ASP A 171 11.19 -16.81 12.81
N TRP A 172 10.31 -17.73 12.42
CA TRP A 172 9.10 -17.40 11.67
C TRP A 172 8.12 -16.53 12.46
N LYS A 173 8.03 -16.73 13.79
CA LYS A 173 7.11 -15.92 14.60
C LYS A 173 7.58 -14.47 14.58
N LYS A 174 8.88 -14.26 14.76
CA LYS A 174 9.51 -12.95 14.67
C LYS A 174 9.38 -12.35 13.27
N LEU A 175 9.76 -13.09 12.21
CA LEU A 175 9.74 -12.60 10.83
C LEU A 175 8.35 -12.11 10.41
N ILE A 176 7.30 -12.83 10.80
CA ILE A 176 5.94 -12.40 10.47
C ILE A 176 5.54 -11.15 11.25
N ALA A 177 5.81 -11.09 12.56
CA ALA A 177 5.51 -9.91 13.37
C ALA A 177 6.26 -8.67 12.85
N ASP A 178 7.52 -8.83 12.46
CA ASP A 178 8.33 -7.75 11.90
C ASP A 178 7.80 -7.33 10.51
N GLY A 179 7.37 -8.28 9.67
CA GLY A 179 6.73 -7.97 8.38
C GLY A 179 5.39 -7.24 8.51
N GLU A 180 4.54 -7.64 9.46
CA GLU A 180 3.29 -6.93 9.77
C GLU A 180 3.58 -5.50 10.23
N SER A 181 4.51 -5.35 11.19
CA SER A 181 4.96 -4.05 11.71
C SER A 181 5.55 -3.16 10.61
N LEU A 182 6.43 -3.71 9.76
CA LEU A 182 7.03 -3.02 8.62
C LEU A 182 5.96 -2.45 7.70
N GLY A 183 4.96 -3.25 7.35
CA GLY A 183 3.87 -2.84 6.47
C GLY A 183 3.01 -1.69 7.02
N ILE A 184 2.89 -1.57 8.34
CA ILE A 184 2.20 -0.41 8.97
C ILE A 184 3.13 0.79 9.07
N ARG A 185 4.41 0.60 9.38
CA ARG A 185 5.37 1.69 9.55
C ARG A 185 5.63 2.43 8.25
N ILE A 186 5.91 1.70 7.17
CA ILE A 186 6.15 2.33 5.85
C ILE A 186 4.92 3.08 5.36
N GLU A 187 3.73 2.59 5.65
CA GLU A 187 2.46 3.22 5.29
C GLU A 187 2.27 4.58 5.96
N ARG A 188 2.81 4.78 7.17
CA ARG A 188 2.67 6.03 7.92
C ARG A 188 3.64 7.12 7.46
N GLU A 189 4.73 6.75 6.79
CA GLU A 189 5.81 7.69 6.42
C GLU A 189 5.32 8.91 5.62
N PRO A 190 4.45 8.79 4.59
CA PRO A 190 3.92 9.95 3.88
C PRO A 190 3.26 10.98 4.80
N ASP A 191 2.52 10.51 5.82
CA ASP A 191 1.78 11.37 6.74
C ASP A 191 2.71 12.01 7.77
N LEU A 192 3.70 11.26 8.27
CA LEU A 192 4.72 11.78 9.17
C LEU A 192 5.56 12.87 8.52
N VAL A 193 5.93 12.69 7.25
CA VAL A 193 6.68 13.68 6.48
C VAL A 193 5.85 14.95 6.29
N ARG A 194 4.57 14.82 5.91
CA ARG A 194 3.67 15.97 5.75
C ARG A 194 3.51 16.78 7.03
N LEU A 195 3.29 16.10 8.17
CA LEU A 195 3.20 16.76 9.48
C LEU A 195 4.48 17.54 9.83
N GLN A 196 5.65 16.95 9.56
CA GLN A 196 6.93 17.63 9.80
C GLN A 196 7.14 18.85 8.89
N GLU A 197 6.58 18.85 7.67
CA GLU A 197 6.64 20.00 6.78
C GLU A 197 5.71 21.13 7.25
N GLU A 198 4.52 20.80 7.75
CA GLU A 198 3.56 21.77 8.30
C GLU A 198 4.09 22.46 9.58
N ASP A 199 4.80 21.72 10.43
CA ASP A 199 5.39 22.23 11.68
C ASP A 199 6.65 23.08 11.46
N ARG A 200 7.20 23.16 10.25
CA ARG A 200 8.39 23.98 9.99
C ARG A 200 8.04 25.46 10.00
N PRO A 201 8.77 26.30 10.77
CA PRO A 201 8.61 27.73 10.70
C PRO A 201 8.91 28.19 9.27
N ARG A 202 7.90 28.81 8.62
CA ARG A 202 8.08 29.43 7.31
C ARG A 202 9.12 30.53 7.46
N ARG A 203 10.24 30.38 6.76
CA ARG A 203 11.31 31.38 6.68
C ARG A 203 10.90 32.56 5.82
#